data_AF-A0A8J3QYP4-F1
#
_entry.id   AF-A0A8J3QYP4-F1
#
_cell.length_a   1.000
_cell.length_b   1.000
_cell.length_c   1.000
_cell.angle_alpha   90.00
_cell.angle_beta   90.00
_cell.angle_gamma   90.00
#
_symmetry.space_group_name_H-M   'P 1'
#
loop_
_entity.id
_entity.type
_entity.pdbx_description
1 polymer ?
#
loop_
_entity_poly.entity_id
_entity_poly.type
_entity_poly.pdbx_seq_one_letter_code
_entity_poly.pdbx_strand_id
1 'polypeptide(L)'
;MTTALADIEEALKDVVDPELGINVVDLGLVYGIHVDEENVATVDMTLTSAACPLTDVIEDQARQALCTGPGGGLVSDIRINWVWLPPWGPDKITDDGREQLRALGFNV
;
A
#
# COMPACT_ATOMS: atom_id res chain seq x y z
N MET A 1 16.29 -7.96 14.89
CA MET A 1 16.26 -6.64 14.21
C MET A 1 14.81 -6.45 13.87
N THR A 2 14.11 -5.58 14.60
CA THR A 2 12.70 -5.29 14.32
C THR A 2 12.67 -4.39 13.08
N THR A 3 12.08 -4.87 11.99
CA THR A 3 11.88 -4.07 10.77
C THR A 3 11.11 -2.81 11.14
N ALA A 4 11.61 -1.63 10.77
CA ALA A 4 10.93 -0.40 11.11
C ALA A 4 9.72 -0.21 10.19
N LEU A 5 8.61 0.29 10.75
CA LEU A 5 7.40 0.57 9.97
C LEU A 5 7.67 1.55 8.83
N ALA A 6 8.60 2.50 9.03
CA ALA A 6 9.01 3.46 8.01
C ALA A 6 9.64 2.77 6.79
N ASP A 7 10.46 1.73 6.97
CA ASP A 7 11.07 1.00 5.85
C ASP A 7 10.00 0.25 5.04
N ILE A 8 8.98 -0.30 5.72
CA ILE A 8 7.85 -0.99 5.07
C ILE A 8 6.99 0.01 4.30
N GLU A 9 6.68 1.16 4.89
CA GLU A 9 5.91 2.22 4.24
C GLU A 9 6.63 2.74 2.99
N GLU A 10 7.95 2.97 3.07
CA GLU A 10 8.76 3.36 1.93
C GLU A 10 8.77 2.29 0.83
N ALA A 11 8.90 1.00 1.19
CA ALA A 11 8.82 -0.08 0.21
C ALA A 11 7.43 -0.18 -0.45
N LEU A 12 6.36 0.07 0.31
CA LEU A 12 4.99 0.09 -0.23
C LEU A 12 4.73 1.25 -1.20
N LYS A 13 5.57 2.30 -1.21
CA LYS A 13 5.49 3.36 -2.23
C LYS A 13 5.86 2.88 -3.63
N ASP A 14 6.60 1.77 -3.75
CA ASP A 14 6.87 1.12 -5.04
C ASP A 14 5.62 0.42 -5.61
N VAL A 15 4.64 0.13 -4.74
CA VAL A 15 3.37 -0.48 -5.13
C VAL A 15 2.42 0.60 -5.63
N VAL A 16 2.29 0.65 -6.96
CA VAL A 16 1.49 1.64 -7.68
C VAL A 16 0.15 1.04 -8.08
N ASP A 17 -0.93 1.79 -7.86
CA ASP A 17 -2.25 1.49 -8.40
C ASP A 17 -2.21 1.72 -9.93
N PRO A 18 -2.37 0.67 -10.76
CA PRO A 18 -2.24 0.81 -12.21
C PRO A 18 -3.42 1.54 -12.87
N GLU A 19 -4.52 1.81 -12.17
CA GLU A 19 -5.64 2.59 -12.70
C GLU A 19 -5.37 4.10 -12.59
N LEU A 20 -4.82 4.53 -11.45
CA LEU A 20 -4.54 5.95 -11.17
C LEU A 20 -3.08 6.33 -11.44
N GLY A 21 -2.15 5.37 -11.46
CA GLY A 21 -0.72 5.61 -11.59
C GLY A 21 -0.10 6.24 -10.33
N ILE A 22 -0.76 6.13 -9.18
CA ILE A 22 -0.33 6.68 -7.90
C ILE A 22 -0.10 5.53 -6.90
N ASN A 23 0.86 5.68 -6.02
CA ASN A 23 1.16 4.65 -5.02
C ASN A 23 0.08 4.55 -3.93
N VAL A 24 -0.05 3.34 -3.38
CA VAL A 24 -1.10 3.01 -2.40
C VAL A 24 -0.96 3.76 -1.08
N VAL A 25 0.26 4.21 -0.74
CA VAL A 25 0.56 4.97 0.47
C VAL A 25 0.06 6.41 0.33
N ASP A 26 0.38 7.08 -0.78
CA ASP A 26 -0.03 8.47 -1.03
C ASP A 26 -1.53 8.60 -1.29
N LEU A 27 -2.15 7.59 -1.90
CA LEU A 27 -3.62 7.50 -1.97
C LEU A 27 -4.27 7.29 -0.59
N GLY A 28 -3.50 6.96 0.45
CA GLY A 28 -4.05 6.64 1.77
C GLY A 28 -4.93 5.39 1.77
N LEU A 29 -4.63 4.44 0.88
CA LEU A 29 -5.32 3.16 0.81
C LEU A 29 -4.83 2.20 1.91
N VAL A 30 -3.64 2.46 2.45
CA VAL A 30 -3.07 1.72 3.58
C VAL A 30 -3.64 2.29 4.88
N TYR A 31 -4.39 1.46 5.62
CA TYR A 31 -5.00 1.83 6.89
C TYR A 31 -4.12 1.48 8.08
N GLY A 32 -3.35 0.40 7.96
CA GLY A 32 -2.51 -0.09 9.04
C GLY A 32 -1.46 -1.06 8.51
N ILE A 33 -0.30 -1.04 9.15
CA ILE A 33 0.79 -1.97 8.93
C ILE A 33 1.13 -2.59 10.28
N HIS A 34 1.12 -3.91 10.34
CA HIS A 34 1.50 -4.69 11.50
C HIS A 34 2.58 -5.69 11.13
N VAL A 35 3.61 -5.84 11.96
CA VAL A 35 4.66 -6.83 11.75
C VAL A 35 4.70 -7.71 12.98
N ASP A 36 4.54 -9.02 12.75
CA ASP A 36 4.53 -10.00 13.83
C ASP A 36 5.97 -10.42 14.23
N GLU A 37 6.10 -11.18 15.32
CA GLU A 37 7.38 -11.68 15.84
C GLU A 37 8.08 -12.63 14.83
N GLU A 38 7.31 -13.27 13.94
CA GLU A 38 7.82 -14.10 12.84
C GLU A 38 8.31 -13.30 11.61
N ASN A 39 8.34 -11.96 11.71
CA ASN A 39 8.70 -11.04 10.64
C ASN A 39 7.77 -11.15 9.42
N VAL A 40 6.47 -11.36 9.67
CA VAL A 40 5.42 -11.36 8.64
C VAL A 40 4.67 -10.03 8.72
N ALA A 41 4.65 -9.28 7.62
CA ALA A 41 3.89 -8.04 7.53
C ALA A 41 2.42 -8.34 7.21
N THR A 42 1.51 -7.80 8.02
CA THR A 42 0.09 -7.73 7.71
C THR A 42 -0.27 -6.28 7.41
N VAL A 43 -0.80 -6.02 6.23
CA VAL A 43 -1.17 -4.68 5.77
C VAL A 43 -2.67 -4.61 5.56
N ASP A 44 -3.36 -3.76 6.30
CA ASP A 44 -4.77 -3.48 6.11
C ASP A 44 -4.93 -2.44 5.00
N MET A 45 -5.57 -2.84 3.90
CA MET A 45 -5.75 -1.98 2.73
C MET A 45 -7.18 -2.01 2.21
N THR A 46 -7.59 -0.90 1.61
CA THR A 46 -8.82 -0.80 0.82
C THR A 46 -8.46 -0.61 -0.64
N LEU A 47 -9.37 -1.00 -1.55
CA LEU A 47 -9.26 -0.62 -2.95
C LEU A 47 -10.39 0.34 -3.34
N THR A 48 -10.20 0.96 -4.48
CA THR A 48 -11.26 1.69 -5.19
C THR A 48 -12.26 0.72 -5.86
N SER A 49 -11.87 -0.54 -6.12
CA SER A 49 -12.73 -1.58 -6.71
C SER A 49 -12.52 -2.98 -6.11
N ALA A 50 -13.60 -3.61 -5.66
CA ALA A 50 -13.61 -4.88 -4.91
C ALA A 50 -13.47 -6.17 -5.73
N ALA A 51 -13.43 -6.09 -7.06
CA ALA A 51 -13.54 -7.26 -7.93
C ALA A 51 -12.63 -7.20 -9.16
N CYS A 52 -11.52 -6.46 -9.09
CA CYS A 52 -10.56 -6.39 -10.18
C CYS A 52 -9.40 -7.38 -9.95
N PRO A 53 -8.85 -8.02 -11.00
CA PRO A 53 -7.64 -8.85 -10.91
C PRO A 53 -6.40 -8.08 -10.42
N LEU A 54 -6.53 -6.76 -10.19
CA LEU A 54 -5.50 -5.91 -9.61
C LEU A 54 -5.12 -6.31 -8.17
N THR A 55 -6.01 -6.93 -7.38
CA THR A 55 -5.66 -7.34 -6.00
C THR A 55 -4.44 -8.24 -6.00
N ASP A 56 -4.43 -9.25 -6.87
CA ASP A 56 -3.32 -10.19 -7.05
C ASP A 56 -2.03 -9.48 -7.48
N VAL A 57 -2.15 -8.49 -8.38
CA VAL A 57 -1.02 -7.70 -8.89
C VAL A 57 -0.43 -6.80 -7.80
N ILE A 58 -1.27 -6.18 -6.97
CA ILE A 58 -0.85 -5.36 -5.83
C ILE A 58 -0.21 -6.24 -4.75
N GLU A 59 -0.79 -7.41 -4.47
CA GLU A 59 -0.25 -8.39 -3.53
C GLU A 59 1.13 -8.91 -3.98
N ASP A 60 1.29 -9.22 -5.26
CA ASP A 60 2.58 -9.65 -5.82
C ASP A 60 3.61 -8.52 -5.78
N GLN A 61 3.26 -7.30 -6.22
CA GLN A 61 4.15 -6.14 -6.15
C GLN A 61 4.56 -5.83 -4.71
N ALA A 62 3.64 -5.83 -3.76
CA ALA A 62 3.94 -5.60 -2.35
C ALA A 62 4.86 -6.69 -1.78
N ARG A 63 4.62 -7.95 -2.15
CA ARG A 63 5.52 -9.05 -1.77
C ARG A 63 6.90 -8.87 -2.37
N GLN A 64 7.02 -8.49 -3.64
CA GLN A 64 8.32 -8.23 -4.25
C GLN A 64 9.03 -7.03 -3.60
N ALA A 65 8.33 -5.92 -3.38
CA ALA A 65 8.89 -4.73 -2.76
C ALA A 65 9.39 -5.01 -1.32
N LEU A 66 8.68 -5.84 -0.55
CA LEU A 66 9.01 -6.10 0.85
C LEU A 66 9.91 -7.32 1.07
N CYS A 67 9.72 -8.41 0.33
CA CYS A 67 10.53 -9.63 0.47
C CYS A 67 11.80 -9.60 -0.40
N THR A 68 11.79 -8.88 -1.53
CA THR A 68 12.92 -8.82 -2.48
C THR A 68 13.46 -7.41 -2.72
N GLY A 69 12.93 -6.41 -2.01
CA GLY A 69 13.32 -5.02 -2.17
C GLY A 69 14.75 -4.67 -1.79
N PRO A 70 15.14 -3.40 -2.02
CA PRO A 70 16.49 -2.90 -1.75
C PRO A 70 16.83 -3.06 -0.26
N GLY A 71 17.84 -3.89 0.04
CA GLY A 71 18.24 -4.21 1.41
C GLY A 71 18.17 -5.70 1.76
N GLY A 72 17.59 -6.55 0.90
CA GLY A 72 17.64 -8.01 1.05
C GLY A 72 16.42 -8.65 1.71
N GLY A 73 15.24 -8.05 1.57
CA GLY A 73 14.00 -8.51 2.18
C GLY A 73 13.81 -7.95 3.59
N LEU A 74 12.87 -7.02 3.72
CA LEU A 74 12.48 -6.39 4.99
C LEU A 74 11.66 -7.35 5.85
N VAL A 75 10.86 -8.21 5.22
CA VAL A 75 9.94 -9.17 5.87
C VAL A 75 10.02 -10.54 5.20
N SER A 76 9.73 -11.58 5.96
CA SER A 76 9.72 -12.97 5.48
C SER A 76 8.55 -13.24 4.53
N ASP A 77 7.39 -12.67 4.83
CA ASP A 77 6.17 -12.77 4.03
C ASP A 77 5.28 -11.54 4.28
N ILE A 78 4.35 -11.30 3.35
CA ILE A 78 3.31 -10.27 3.48
C ILE A 78 1.92 -10.87 3.30
N ARG A 79 0.98 -10.39 4.10
CA ARG A 79 -0.46 -10.62 3.98
C ARG A 79 -1.20 -9.30 3.85
N ILE A 80 -2.00 -9.15 2.81
CA ILE A 80 -2.87 -8.00 2.65
C ILE A 80 -4.27 -8.37 3.15
N ASN A 81 -4.80 -7.56 4.06
CA ASN A 81 -6.16 -7.69 4.55
C ASN A 81 -7.04 -6.63 3.88
N TRP A 82 -7.94 -7.08 3.01
CA TRP A 82 -8.84 -6.20 2.28
C TRP A 82 -9.99 -5.73 3.17
N VAL A 83 -9.93 -4.48 3.60
CA VAL A 83 -10.92 -3.83 4.46
C VAL A 83 -11.74 -2.83 3.65
N TRP A 84 -13.06 -2.90 3.77
CA TRP A 84 -14.01 -1.99 3.09
C TRP A 84 -14.63 -0.96 4.03
N LEU A 85 -14.41 -1.14 5.34
CA LEU A 85 -14.97 -0.31 6.40
C LEU A 85 -13.82 0.13 7.32
N PRO A 86 -13.66 1.44 7.58
CA PRO A 86 -14.44 2.57 7.05
C PRO A 86 -14.25 2.76 5.53
N PRO A 87 -15.24 3.35 4.82
CA PRO A 87 -15.09 3.64 3.40
C PRO A 87 -13.92 4.60 3.18
N TRP A 88 -13.14 4.34 2.14
CA TRP A 88 -12.06 5.25 1.75
C TRP A 88 -12.62 6.62 1.38
N GLY A 89 -11.87 7.67 1.71
CA GLY A 89 -12.26 9.03 1.39
C GLY A 89 -11.04 9.94 1.21
N PRO A 90 -11.23 11.12 0.59
CA PRO A 90 -10.15 12.04 0.24
C PRO A 90 -9.40 12.61 1.46
N ASP A 91 -9.97 12.47 2.66
CA ASP A 91 -9.32 12.80 3.92
C ASP A 91 -8.05 11.97 4.20
N LYS A 92 -7.99 10.74 3.67
CA LYS A 92 -6.86 9.81 3.87
C LYS A 92 -5.69 10.06 2.94
N ILE A 93 -5.91 10.78 1.85
CA ILE A 93 -4.91 11.05 0.83
C ILE A 93 -3.88 12.01 1.39
N THR A 94 -2.60 11.71 1.17
CA THR A 94 -1.49 12.59 1.54
C THR A 94 -1.53 13.88 0.72
N ASP A 95 -0.76 14.90 1.15
CA ASP A 95 -0.67 16.15 0.39
C ASP A 95 -0.13 15.92 -1.03
N ASP A 96 0.85 15.02 -1.18
CA ASP A 96 1.43 14.61 -2.47
C ASP A 96 0.42 13.86 -3.33
N GLY A 97 -0.26 12.86 -2.78
CA GLY A 97 -1.30 12.11 -3.50
C GLY A 97 -2.46 13.00 -3.94
N ARG A 98 -2.81 14.04 -3.16
CA ARG A 98 -3.82 15.04 -3.55
C ARG A 98 -3.36 15.90 -4.71
N GLU A 99 -2.09 16.32 -4.72
CA GLU A 99 -1.52 17.08 -5.83
C GLU A 99 -1.53 16.25 -7.12
N GLN A 100 -1.14 14.98 -7.04
CA GLN A 100 -1.16 14.04 -8.17
C GLN A 100 -2.58 13.78 -8.69
N LEU A 101 -3.56 13.58 -7.80
CA LEU A 101 -4.96 13.44 -8.22
C LEU A 101 -5.53 14.70 -8.87
N ARG A 102 -5.16 15.89 -8.36
CA ARG A 102 -5.52 17.15 -9.01
C ARG A 102 -4.89 17.31 -10.38
N ALA A 103 -3.64 16.85 -10.55
CA ALA A 103 -2.97 16.85 -11.85
C ALA A 103 -3.68 15.95 -12.88
N LEU A 104 -4.33 14.87 -12.42
CA LEU A 104 -5.18 13.98 -13.22
C LEU A 104 -6.59 14.53 -13.47
N GLY A 105 -6.96 15.66 -12.84
CA GLY A 105 -8.27 16.30 -13.00
C GLY A 105 -9.35 15.85 -12.01
N PHE A 106 -8.98 15.11 -10.95
CA PHE A 106 -9.90 14.80 -9.87
C PHE A 106 -10.03 15.99 -8.92
N ASN A 107 -11.26 16.35 -8.57
CA ASN A 107 -11.53 17.46 -7.67
C ASN A 107 -11.56 16.95 -6.22
N VAL A 108 -10.36 16.76 -5.64
CA VAL A 108 -10.13 16.34 -4.25
C VAL A 108 -9.67 17.48 -3.34
#